data_AF-A0A517TX36-F1
#
_entry.id   AF-A0A517TX36-F1
#
_cell.length_a   1.000
_cell.length_b   1.000
_cell.length_c   1.000
_cell.angle_alpha   90.00
_cell.angle_beta   90.00
_cell.angle_gamma   90.00
#
_symmetry.space_group_name_H-M   'P 1'
#
loop_
_entity.id
_entity.type
_entity.pdbx_description
1 polymer ?
#
loop_
_entity_poly.entity_id
_entity_poly.type
_entity_poly.pdbx_seq_one_letter_code
_entity_poly.pdbx_strand_id
1 'polypeptide(L)'
;MPTRLPTLVAVGAWEQAEFAALRAELDPARQWPMVATLDDLADALSGKQSDGTAATLGMGTLPPEVALLAQPRPGSDEQSQLERLRTLAPLTRVIVVAGTWCEGELRTGRPPTGVVRLYWYEFAAWWRAALAEWQSNGTPPWSAPLDDVRAGQATAVIKPRERDHVIPADEQVIAVDAVDFAVFETLAAVLGPYGWRCEWTPRHRPELGTSLRPVAAIWDGGQLSASELAALHEFAARLHRSDAAIPVIALLDFPRVEHLQAVHAAGAAAVLAKPYQVAQLVNELDRLIVATARIAR
;
A
#
# COMPACT_ATOMS: atom_id res chain seq x y z
N MET A 1 18.46 -6.18 -17.00
CA MET A 1 17.26 -6.46 -16.19
C MET A 1 17.74 -6.77 -14.78
N PRO A 2 17.39 -5.99 -13.75
CA PRO A 2 17.66 -6.40 -12.38
C PRO A 2 16.80 -7.64 -12.12
N THR A 3 17.44 -8.80 -12.10
CA THR A 3 16.81 -10.08 -11.76
C THR A 3 16.64 -10.25 -10.25
N ARG A 4 16.99 -9.22 -9.45
CA ARG A 4 16.97 -9.26 -8.00
C ARG A 4 16.02 -8.23 -7.41
N LEU A 5 15.39 -8.62 -6.30
CA LEU A 5 14.72 -7.69 -5.41
C LEU A 5 15.73 -6.73 -4.78
N PRO A 6 15.30 -5.52 -4.37
CA PRO A 6 16.16 -4.63 -3.59
C PRO A 6 16.57 -5.33 -2.29
N THR A 7 17.82 -5.15 -1.86
CA THR A 7 18.23 -5.60 -0.53
C THR A 7 17.57 -4.71 0.50
N LEU A 8 16.93 -5.31 1.51
CA LEU A 8 16.23 -4.54 2.54
C LEU A 8 16.49 -5.10 3.93
N VAL A 9 16.28 -4.25 4.93
CA VAL A 9 16.22 -4.60 6.35
C VAL A 9 15.00 -3.94 6.99
N ALA A 10 14.28 -4.70 7.81
CA ALA A 10 13.18 -4.20 8.63
C ALA A 10 13.71 -3.78 10.00
N VAL A 11 13.45 -2.54 10.39
CA VAL A 11 13.92 -1.92 11.64
C VAL A 11 12.71 -1.64 12.53
N GLY A 12 12.77 -2.03 13.80
CA GLY A 12 11.73 -1.73 14.78
C GLY A 12 10.69 -2.84 14.96
N ALA A 13 9.50 -2.45 15.41
CA ALA A 13 8.46 -3.33 15.97
C ALA A 13 7.60 -4.07 14.91
N TRP A 14 8.22 -4.67 13.90
CA TRP A 14 7.51 -5.35 12.79
C TRP A 14 6.70 -6.60 13.17
N GLU A 15 6.77 -7.04 14.42
CA GLU A 15 5.98 -8.16 14.96
C GLU A 15 4.77 -7.67 15.78
N GLN A 16 4.47 -6.36 15.79
CA GLN A 16 3.39 -5.78 16.59
C GLN A 16 2.27 -5.21 15.72
N ALA A 17 1.02 -5.46 16.14
CA ALA A 17 -0.20 -4.80 15.66
C ALA A 17 -0.28 -4.66 14.12
N GLU A 18 -0.44 -3.45 13.60
CA GLU A 18 -0.55 -3.17 12.16
C GLU A 18 0.68 -3.61 11.35
N PHE A 19 1.89 -3.54 11.93
CA PHE A 19 3.12 -3.91 11.22
C PHE A 19 3.24 -5.42 11.03
N ALA A 20 2.73 -6.21 11.98
CA ALA A 20 2.67 -7.66 11.84
C ALA A 20 1.74 -8.06 10.70
N ALA A 21 0.57 -7.41 10.60
CA ALA A 21 -0.37 -7.63 9.50
C ALA A 21 0.24 -7.25 8.15
N LEU A 22 0.87 -6.07 8.07
CA LEU A 22 1.53 -5.57 6.88
C LEU A 22 2.68 -6.48 6.42
N ARG A 23 3.49 -6.99 7.35
CA ARG A 23 4.56 -7.93 7.02
C ARG A 23 4.02 -9.28 6.58
N ALA A 24 2.96 -9.80 7.21
CA ALA A 24 2.33 -11.03 6.78
C ALA A 24 1.83 -10.94 5.33
N GLU A 25 1.37 -9.76 4.90
CA GLU A 25 0.97 -9.48 3.53
C GLU A 25 2.15 -9.39 2.55
N LEU A 26 3.20 -8.64 2.91
CA LEU A 26 4.30 -8.30 1.98
C LEU A 26 5.49 -9.27 1.99
N ASP A 27 5.65 -10.01 3.08
CA ASP A 27 6.70 -10.98 3.33
C ASP A 27 6.13 -12.23 4.02
N PRO A 28 5.23 -12.97 3.35
CA PRO A 28 4.57 -14.13 3.94
C PRO A 28 5.56 -15.23 4.33
N ALA A 29 6.73 -15.28 3.68
CA ALA A 29 7.81 -16.22 3.99
C ALA A 29 8.76 -15.74 5.11
N ARG A 30 8.53 -14.54 5.69
CA ARG A 30 9.34 -13.93 6.76
C ARG A 30 10.83 -13.86 6.44
N GLN A 31 11.15 -13.52 5.20
CA GLN A 31 12.52 -13.47 4.69
C GLN A 31 13.22 -12.14 4.98
N TRP A 32 12.50 -11.10 5.39
CA TRP A 32 13.09 -9.81 5.70
C TRP A 32 14.05 -9.93 6.89
N PRO A 33 15.34 -9.59 6.72
CA PRO A 33 16.24 -9.41 7.85
C PRO A 33 15.68 -8.34 8.77
N MET A 34 15.76 -8.55 10.07
CA MET A 34 15.25 -7.61 11.06
C MET A 34 16.35 -7.13 12.00
N VAL A 35 16.19 -5.93 12.53
CA VAL A 35 16.96 -5.39 13.66
C VAL A 35 16.02 -4.59 14.56
N ALA A 36 16.31 -4.52 15.86
CA ALA A 36 15.37 -3.93 16.81
C ALA A 36 15.36 -2.39 16.72
N THR A 37 16.51 -1.77 16.45
CA THR A 37 16.65 -0.30 16.42
C THR A 37 17.54 0.16 15.25
N LEU A 38 17.50 1.47 14.95
CA LEU A 38 18.41 2.10 14.00
C LEU A 38 19.88 2.04 14.48
N ASP A 39 20.11 2.07 15.79
CA ASP A 39 21.47 1.94 16.34
C ASP A 39 22.02 0.53 16.13
N ASP A 40 21.20 -0.51 16.30
CA ASP A 40 21.61 -1.89 15.99
C ASP A 40 22.00 -2.03 14.51
N LEU A 41 21.24 -1.40 13.61
CA LEU A 41 21.58 -1.36 12.19
C LEU A 41 22.92 -0.65 11.96
N ALA A 42 23.11 0.52 12.58
CA ALA A 42 24.34 1.30 12.45
C ALA A 42 25.56 0.55 13.01
N ASP A 43 25.42 -0.15 14.13
CA ASP A 43 26.48 -0.94 14.73
C ASP A 43 26.84 -2.15 13.87
N ALA A 44 25.85 -2.84 13.31
CA ALA A 44 26.05 -3.93 12.36
C ALA A 44 26.80 -3.45 11.10
N LEU A 45 26.43 -2.29 10.54
CA LEU A 45 27.11 -1.69 9.39
C LEU A 45 28.54 -1.22 9.72
N SER A 46 28.79 -0.83 10.97
CA SER A 46 30.12 -0.43 11.44
C SER A 46 31.04 -1.62 11.75
N GLY A 47 30.53 -2.85 11.68
CA GLY A 47 31.26 -4.05 12.09
C GLY A 47 31.52 -4.14 13.59
N LYS A 48 30.78 -3.38 14.42
CA LYS A 48 30.86 -3.52 15.87
C LYS A 48 30.13 -4.80 16.27
N GLN A 49 30.79 -5.65 17.04
CA GLN A 49 30.14 -6.81 17.65
C GLN A 49 29.06 -6.29 18.60
N SER A 50 27.80 -6.63 18.32
CA SER A 50 26.71 -6.35 19.26
C SER A 50 26.79 -7.34 20.43
N ASP A 51 26.43 -6.89 21.63
CA ASP A 51 26.51 -7.66 22.88
C ASP A 51 25.48 -8.81 23.00
N GLY A 52 25.01 -9.36 21.87
CA GLY A 52 24.41 -10.70 21.83
C GLY A 52 22.89 -10.79 21.68
N THR A 53 22.17 -9.69 21.44
CA THR A 53 20.70 -9.72 21.22
C THR A 53 20.22 -9.14 19.89
N ALA A 54 21.08 -8.49 19.11
CA ALA A 54 20.69 -7.97 17.81
C ALA A 54 20.72 -9.07 16.74
N ALA A 55 19.63 -9.17 15.98
CA ALA A 55 19.48 -10.11 14.89
C ALA A 55 20.64 -10.00 13.88
N THR A 56 21.14 -11.16 13.45
CA THR A 56 22.37 -11.28 12.67
C THR A 56 22.11 -10.86 11.23
N LEU A 57 22.41 -9.61 10.87
CA LEU A 57 22.77 -9.29 9.49
C LEU A 57 24.01 -10.13 9.17
N GLY A 58 23.95 -10.94 8.11
CA GLY A 58 25.03 -11.88 7.78
C GLY A 58 26.38 -11.17 7.74
N MET A 59 27.42 -11.75 8.34
CA MET A 59 28.76 -11.12 8.33
C MET A 59 29.20 -10.83 6.89
N GLY A 60 29.61 -9.58 6.62
CA GLY A 60 30.06 -9.12 5.30
C GLY A 60 28.95 -8.62 4.37
N THR A 61 27.74 -8.40 4.87
CA THR A 61 26.66 -7.80 4.06
C THR A 61 26.97 -6.36 3.71
N LEU A 62 26.93 -6.05 2.41
CA LEU A 62 26.86 -4.68 1.91
C LEU A 62 25.67 -3.94 2.57
N PRO A 63 25.73 -2.60 2.72
CA PRO A 63 24.60 -1.84 3.22
C PRO A 63 23.33 -2.13 2.41
N PRO A 64 22.16 -2.25 3.07
CA PRO A 64 20.90 -2.53 2.37
C PRO A 64 20.53 -1.33 1.49
N GLU A 65 19.85 -1.56 0.38
CA GLU A 65 19.31 -0.48 -0.45
C GLU A 65 18.16 0.22 0.27
N VAL A 66 17.38 -0.50 1.07
CA VAL A 66 16.21 0.01 1.79
C VAL A 66 16.23 -0.40 3.27
N ALA A 67 15.97 0.55 4.16
CA ALA A 67 15.66 0.30 5.57
C ALA A 67 14.18 0.65 5.84
N LEU A 68 13.38 -0.35 6.18
CA LEU A 68 11.95 -0.20 6.50
C LEU A 68 11.78 0.02 8.01
N LEU A 69 11.56 1.26 8.41
CA LEU A 69 11.45 1.64 9.82
C LEU A 69 9.99 1.63 10.28
N ALA A 70 9.62 0.69 11.16
CA ALA A 70 8.31 0.67 11.79
C ALA A 70 8.24 1.69 12.92
N GLN A 71 7.39 2.71 12.78
CA GLN A 71 7.20 3.77 13.77
C GLN A 71 5.81 3.63 14.43
N PRO A 72 5.67 2.90 15.56
CA PRO A 72 4.39 2.70 16.22
C PRO A 72 3.82 3.98 16.83
N ARG A 73 4.67 4.93 17.24
CA ARG A 73 4.27 6.18 17.91
C ARG A 73 5.14 7.37 17.44
N PRO A 74 4.63 8.61 17.55
CA PRO A 74 5.42 9.81 17.33
C PRO A 74 6.68 9.82 18.22
N GLY A 75 7.81 10.22 17.65
CA GLY A 75 9.08 10.32 18.37
C GLY A 75 9.70 9.00 18.84
N SER A 76 9.27 7.84 18.34
CA SER A 76 9.96 6.56 18.62
C SER A 76 11.39 6.51 18.11
N ASP A 77 11.71 7.30 17.09
CA ASP A 77 13.02 7.35 16.45
C ASP A 77 13.59 8.78 16.50
N GLU A 78 14.86 8.90 16.85
CA GLU A 78 15.53 10.20 16.89
C GLU A 78 16.19 10.53 15.54
N GLN A 79 16.13 11.81 15.13
CA GLN A 79 16.81 12.27 13.90
C GLN A 79 18.33 11.98 13.94
N SER A 80 18.94 12.03 15.14
CA SER A 80 20.35 11.72 15.37
C SER A 80 20.73 10.31 14.90
N GLN A 81 19.87 9.32 15.14
CA GLN A 81 20.08 7.92 14.73
C GLN A 81 19.99 7.77 13.20
N LEU A 82 19.08 8.50 12.56
CA LEU A 82 18.97 8.53 11.10
C LEU A 82 20.20 9.17 10.45
N GLU A 83 20.71 10.29 10.98
CA GLU A 83 21.93 10.91 10.45
C GLU A 83 23.16 10.02 10.64
N ARG A 84 23.22 9.29 11.76
CA ARG A 84 24.26 8.27 11.99
C ARG A 84 24.20 7.18 10.92
N LEU A 85 23.02 6.63 10.64
CA LEU A 85 22.84 5.64 9.58
C LEU A 85 23.24 6.18 8.20
N ARG A 86 22.83 7.42 7.85
CA ARG A 86 23.20 8.04 6.58
C ARG A 86 24.70 8.27 6.43
N THR A 87 25.39 8.58 7.52
CA THR A 87 26.86 8.75 7.50
C THR A 87 27.54 7.43 7.16
N LEU A 88 27.03 6.31 7.68
CA LEU A 88 27.59 4.97 7.44
C LEU A 88 27.18 4.38 6.09
N ALA A 89 25.94 4.64 5.67
CA ALA A 89 25.34 4.09 4.47
C ALA A 89 24.51 5.17 3.72
N PRO A 90 25.17 6.12 3.04
CA PRO A 90 24.50 7.28 2.42
C PRO A 90 23.54 6.91 1.28
N LEU A 91 23.66 5.70 0.73
CA LEU A 91 22.78 5.19 -0.32
C LEU A 91 21.60 4.38 0.22
N THR A 92 21.61 3.99 1.51
CA THR A 92 20.47 3.29 2.11
C THR A 92 19.29 4.25 2.24
N ARG A 93 18.18 3.92 1.59
CA ARG A 93 16.95 4.69 1.68
C ARG A 93 16.15 4.25 2.89
N VAL A 94 15.86 5.19 3.78
CA VAL A 94 14.99 4.94 4.92
C VAL A 94 13.56 5.25 4.55
N ILE A 95 12.68 4.26 4.74
CA ILE A 95 11.25 4.38 4.55
C ILE A 95 10.59 4.17 5.91
N VAL A 96 9.99 5.22 6.44
CA VAL A 96 9.25 5.19 7.70
C VAL A 96 7.83 4.76 7.41
N VAL A 97 7.45 3.63 8.01
CA VAL A 97 6.09 3.10 8.02
C VAL A 97 5.46 3.53 9.33
N ALA A 98 4.61 4.55 9.25
CA ALA A 98 4.00 5.21 10.40
C ALA A 98 2.72 4.48 10.84
N GLY A 99 2.65 4.11 12.11
CA GLY A 99 1.48 3.48 12.71
C GLY A 99 0.32 4.46 12.91
N THR A 100 -0.81 3.91 13.38
CA THR A 100 -2.06 4.64 13.63
C THR A 100 -1.89 5.87 14.52
N TRP A 101 -1.02 5.80 15.53
CA TRP A 101 -0.79 6.90 16.47
C TRP A 101 0.03 8.07 15.88
N CYS A 102 0.53 7.92 14.66
CA CYS A 102 1.38 8.91 14.00
C CYS A 102 0.61 9.84 13.05
N GLU A 103 -0.71 9.68 12.89
CA GLU A 103 -1.55 10.49 12.00
C GLU A 103 -1.47 12.00 12.33
N GLY A 104 -1.47 12.35 13.62
CA GLY A 104 -1.38 13.74 14.07
C GLY A 104 0.02 14.36 13.99
N GLU A 105 1.07 13.57 13.74
CA GLU A 105 2.46 14.03 13.86
C GLU A 105 2.81 15.12 12.84
N LEU A 106 2.22 15.09 11.64
CA LEU A 106 2.43 16.14 10.64
C LEU A 106 1.86 17.51 11.04
N ARG A 107 0.91 17.54 11.99
CA ARG A 107 0.25 18.79 12.43
C ARG A 107 0.93 19.41 13.64
N THR A 108 1.36 18.59 14.59
CA THR A 108 1.84 19.07 15.90
C THR A 108 3.19 18.50 16.32
N GLY A 109 3.72 17.53 15.58
CA GLY A 109 4.96 16.85 15.87
C GLY A 109 6.14 17.36 15.07
N ARG A 110 7.21 16.57 15.08
CA ARG A 110 8.44 16.81 14.32
C ARG A 110 8.81 15.50 13.63
N PRO A 111 8.12 15.16 12.53
CA PRO A 111 8.40 13.92 11.82
C PRO A 111 9.86 13.91 11.36
N PRO A 112 10.50 12.73 11.29
CA PRO A 112 11.85 12.64 10.76
C PRO A 112 11.96 13.19 9.34
N THR A 113 13.08 13.84 9.03
CA THR A 113 13.34 14.46 7.71
C THR A 113 14.32 13.62 6.90
N GLY A 114 14.30 13.77 5.57
CA GLY A 114 15.16 13.02 4.63
C GLY A 114 14.81 11.53 4.51
N VAL A 115 13.55 11.18 4.78
CA VAL A 115 13.02 9.81 4.70
C VAL A 115 11.81 9.81 3.79
N VAL A 116 11.49 8.66 3.19
CA VAL A 116 10.15 8.45 2.64
C VAL A 116 9.25 8.11 3.82
N ARG A 117 8.11 8.77 3.95
CA ARG A 117 7.16 8.51 5.03
C ARG A 117 5.83 8.08 4.46
N LEU A 118 5.29 6.96 4.95
CA LEU A 118 3.99 6.43 4.54
C LEU A 118 3.25 5.95 5.79
N TYR A 119 1.93 6.10 5.83
CA TYR A 119 1.14 5.39 6.84
C TYR A 119 1.11 3.89 6.52
N TRP A 120 0.98 3.06 7.54
CA TRP A 120 1.00 1.60 7.41
C TRP A 120 -0.01 1.09 6.37
N TYR A 121 -1.18 1.71 6.29
CA TYR A 121 -2.24 1.36 5.34
C TYR A 121 -2.00 1.84 3.90
N GLU A 122 -1.07 2.78 3.69
CA GLU A 122 -0.64 3.23 2.34
C GLU A 122 0.51 2.35 1.82
N PHE A 123 1.31 1.82 2.74
CA PHE A 123 2.59 1.20 2.44
C PHE A 123 2.47 -0.02 1.53
N ALA A 124 1.48 -0.89 1.71
CA ALA A 124 1.36 -2.12 0.94
C ALA A 124 1.19 -1.87 -0.57
N ALA A 125 0.22 -1.03 -0.94
CA ALA A 125 -0.03 -0.65 -2.31
C ALA A 125 1.16 0.13 -2.91
N TRP A 126 1.73 1.05 -2.12
CA TRP A 126 2.91 1.80 -2.53
C TRP A 126 4.12 0.89 -2.79
N TRP A 127 4.40 -0.06 -1.89
CA TRP A 127 5.55 -0.96 -1.98
C TRP A 127 5.45 -1.89 -3.18
N ARG A 128 4.25 -2.43 -3.46
CA ARG A 128 4.01 -3.24 -4.66
C ARG A 128 4.25 -2.46 -5.94
N ALA A 129 3.74 -1.22 -6.01
CA ALA A 129 3.99 -0.36 -7.16
C ALA A 129 5.50 -0.07 -7.30
N ALA A 130 6.17 0.32 -6.22
CA ALA A 130 7.59 0.59 -6.21
C ALA A 130 8.45 -0.61 -6.67
N LEU A 131 8.10 -1.83 -6.24
CA LEU A 131 8.76 -3.06 -6.68
C LEU A 131 8.48 -3.37 -8.15
N ALA A 132 7.25 -3.19 -8.62
CA ALA A 132 6.92 -3.41 -10.03
C ALA A 132 7.66 -2.42 -10.94
N GLU A 133 7.81 -1.16 -10.51
CA GLU A 133 8.60 -0.15 -11.22
C GLU A 133 10.08 -0.57 -11.27
N TRP A 134 10.67 -0.97 -10.14
CA TRP A 134 12.02 -1.52 -10.08
C TRP A 134 12.23 -2.71 -11.02
N GLN A 135 11.33 -3.69 -10.99
CA GLN A 135 11.39 -4.89 -11.83
C GLN A 135 11.30 -4.56 -13.32
N SER A 136 10.60 -3.47 -13.67
CA SER A 136 10.54 -2.96 -15.03
C SER A 136 11.79 -2.18 -15.49
N ASN A 137 12.84 -2.09 -14.66
CA ASN A 137 14.01 -1.19 -14.80
C ASN A 137 13.65 0.30 -14.72
N GLY A 138 12.52 0.64 -14.09
CA GLY A 138 12.17 2.01 -13.77
C GLY A 138 12.96 2.53 -12.56
N THR A 139 12.77 3.82 -12.27
CA THR A 139 13.36 4.45 -11.08
C THR A 139 12.35 4.33 -9.95
N PRO A 140 12.60 3.51 -8.91
CA PRO A 140 11.63 3.33 -7.85
C PRO A 140 11.41 4.65 -7.10
N PRO A 141 10.22 4.86 -6.51
CA PRO A 141 9.85 6.11 -5.86
C PRO A 141 10.77 6.48 -4.68
N TRP A 142 11.38 5.51 -4.00
CA TRP A 142 12.36 5.79 -2.93
C TRP A 142 13.69 6.38 -3.42
N SER A 143 13.93 6.42 -4.74
CA SER A 143 15.11 7.09 -5.31
C SER A 143 14.90 8.57 -5.59
N ALA A 144 13.68 9.10 -5.41
CA ALA A 144 13.40 10.53 -5.55
C ALA A 144 14.21 11.39 -4.56
N PRO A 145 14.51 12.65 -4.89
CA PRO A 145 15.00 13.63 -3.91
C PRO A 145 14.05 13.70 -2.70
N LEU A 146 14.60 13.85 -1.49
CA LEU A 146 13.86 13.84 -0.21
C LEU A 146 13.78 15.25 0.40
N ASP A 147 13.44 16.23 -0.43
CA ASP A 147 13.34 17.66 -0.13
C ASP A 147 11.99 18.08 0.47
N ASP A 148 10.98 17.21 0.40
CA ASP A 148 9.64 17.42 0.95
C ASP A 148 9.17 16.26 1.84
N VAL A 149 8.22 16.51 2.76
CA VAL A 149 7.65 15.48 3.65
C VAL A 149 6.84 14.41 2.92
N ARG A 150 6.38 14.70 1.69
CA ARG A 150 5.71 13.74 0.79
C ARG A 150 6.64 13.19 -0.28
N ALA A 151 7.93 13.53 -0.24
CA ALA A 151 8.89 13.03 -1.19
C ALA A 151 8.94 11.50 -1.19
N GLY A 152 9.04 10.94 -2.39
CA GLY A 152 9.03 9.50 -2.61
C GLY A 152 7.69 8.81 -2.32
N GLN A 153 6.62 9.53 -1.95
CA GLN A 153 5.28 8.91 -1.86
C GLN A 153 4.67 8.69 -3.25
N ALA A 154 4.98 9.55 -4.22
CA ALA A 154 4.40 9.47 -5.56
C ALA A 154 4.84 8.19 -6.29
N THR A 155 3.87 7.41 -6.78
CA THR A 155 4.14 6.21 -7.59
C THR A 155 3.74 6.45 -9.04
N ALA A 156 4.45 5.83 -9.98
CA ALA A 156 4.02 5.80 -11.37
C ALA A 156 2.81 4.86 -11.54
N VAL A 157 1.98 5.14 -12.55
CA VAL A 157 1.02 4.14 -13.03
C VAL A 157 1.75 3.11 -13.85
N ILE A 158 1.71 1.87 -13.38
CA ILE A 158 2.39 0.74 -13.99
C ILE A 158 1.32 -0.01 -14.76
N LYS A 159 1.15 0.35 -16.04
CA LYS A 159 0.27 -0.42 -16.91
C LYS A 159 0.86 -1.83 -17.06
N PRO A 160 0.22 -2.88 -16.52
CA PRO A 160 0.71 -4.23 -16.74
C PRO A 160 0.57 -4.52 -18.24
N ARG A 161 1.66 -4.94 -18.89
CA ARG A 161 1.59 -5.41 -20.29
C ARG A 161 0.52 -6.50 -20.48
N GLU A 162 0.23 -7.24 -19.43
CA GLU A 162 -0.77 -8.30 -19.41
C GLU A 162 -2.21 -7.76 -19.45
N ARG A 163 -2.49 -6.54 -18.97
CA ARG A 163 -3.87 -6.01 -18.92
C ARG A 163 -4.51 -6.01 -20.31
N ASP A 164 -3.77 -5.52 -21.31
CA ASP A 164 -4.24 -5.43 -22.70
C ASP A 164 -4.52 -6.82 -23.32
N HIS A 165 -3.95 -7.89 -22.76
CA HIS A 165 -4.17 -9.28 -23.18
C HIS A 165 -5.25 -10.00 -22.36
N VAL A 166 -5.63 -9.44 -21.21
CA VAL A 166 -6.54 -10.08 -20.27
C VAL A 166 -7.97 -9.53 -20.40
N ILE A 167 -8.14 -8.23 -20.64
CA ILE A 167 -9.48 -7.62 -20.78
C ILE A 167 -9.58 -6.79 -22.06
N PRO A 168 -10.49 -7.15 -22.99
CA PRO A 168 -10.85 -6.29 -24.12
C PRO A 168 -11.22 -4.87 -23.67
N ALA A 169 -10.83 -3.85 -24.45
CA ALA A 169 -11.02 -2.46 -24.05
C ALA A 169 -12.50 -2.08 -23.77
N ASP A 170 -13.45 -2.76 -24.41
CA ASP A 170 -14.88 -2.60 -24.24
C ASP A 170 -15.46 -3.24 -22.96
N GLU A 171 -14.69 -4.11 -22.30
CA GLU A 171 -15.06 -4.82 -21.07
C GLU A 171 -14.46 -4.19 -19.79
N GLN A 172 -13.72 -3.07 -19.92
CA GLN A 172 -13.05 -2.41 -18.78
C GLN A 172 -14.00 -1.54 -17.95
N VAL A 173 -15.08 -2.15 -17.45
CA VAL A 173 -16.10 -1.49 -16.62
C VAL A 173 -15.80 -1.67 -15.14
N ILE A 174 -15.77 -0.56 -14.40
CA ILE A 174 -15.64 -0.52 -12.93
C ILE A 174 -16.98 -0.11 -12.34
N ALA A 175 -17.56 -0.97 -11.50
CA ALA A 175 -18.72 -0.57 -10.70
C ALA A 175 -18.27 0.30 -9.53
N VAL A 176 -18.93 1.42 -9.30
CA VAL A 176 -18.57 2.39 -8.26
C VAL A 176 -19.78 2.64 -7.37
N ASP A 177 -19.68 2.20 -6.12
CA ASP A 177 -20.62 2.55 -5.05
C ASP A 177 -20.06 3.77 -4.29
N ALA A 178 -20.52 4.95 -4.69
CA ALA A 178 -20.20 6.23 -4.05
C ALA A 178 -21.41 6.81 -3.31
N VAL A 179 -21.16 7.47 -2.16
CA VAL A 179 -22.20 8.08 -1.31
C VAL A 179 -22.99 9.13 -2.07
N ASP A 180 -22.32 9.92 -2.90
CA ASP A 180 -22.93 10.92 -3.76
C ASP A 180 -22.39 10.87 -5.21
N PHE A 181 -23.08 11.57 -6.09
CA PHE A 181 -22.73 11.61 -7.52
C PHE A 181 -21.43 12.34 -7.80
N ALA A 182 -21.05 13.33 -6.99
CA ALA A 182 -19.83 14.12 -7.21
C ALA A 182 -18.57 13.29 -6.93
N VAL A 183 -18.60 12.44 -5.90
CA VAL A 183 -17.53 11.47 -5.65
C VAL A 183 -17.42 10.46 -6.80
N PHE A 184 -18.55 9.94 -7.28
CA PHE A 184 -18.57 9.08 -8.46
C PHE A 184 -17.98 9.77 -9.70
N GLU A 185 -18.42 10.99 -10.02
CA GLU A 185 -17.96 11.75 -11.18
C GLU A 185 -16.46 12.01 -11.10
N THR A 186 -15.96 12.34 -9.90
CA THR A 186 -14.52 12.49 -9.64
C THR A 186 -13.77 11.20 -9.93
N LEU A 187 -14.23 10.06 -9.40
CA LEU A 187 -13.64 8.74 -9.65
C LEU A 187 -13.65 8.38 -11.15
N ALA A 188 -14.77 8.60 -11.82
CA ALA A 188 -14.91 8.37 -13.26
C ALA A 188 -13.94 9.23 -14.08
N ALA A 189 -13.84 10.51 -13.75
CA ALA A 189 -12.96 11.45 -14.43
C ALA A 189 -11.47 11.11 -14.23
N VAL A 190 -11.05 10.70 -13.03
CA VAL A 190 -9.64 10.34 -12.78
C VAL A 190 -9.26 8.99 -13.34
N LEU A 191 -10.20 8.04 -13.44
CA LEU A 191 -9.95 6.69 -13.97
C LEU A 191 -10.06 6.62 -15.50
N GLY A 192 -10.85 7.50 -16.13
CA GLY A 192 -11.03 7.57 -17.59
C GLY A 192 -9.73 7.64 -18.41
N PRO A 193 -8.75 8.50 -18.08
CA PRO A 193 -7.45 8.56 -18.76
C PRO A 193 -6.66 7.24 -18.74
N TYR A 194 -7.01 6.32 -17.83
CA TYR A 194 -6.42 4.99 -17.70
C TYR A 194 -7.25 3.89 -18.38
N GLY A 195 -8.22 4.26 -19.23
CA GLY A 195 -9.03 3.33 -20.02
C GLY A 195 -10.21 2.72 -19.28
N TRP A 196 -10.48 3.14 -18.05
CA TRP A 196 -11.60 2.61 -17.27
C TRP A 196 -12.89 3.35 -17.60
N ARG A 197 -13.97 2.59 -17.82
CA ARG A 197 -15.34 3.12 -17.80
C ARG A 197 -15.93 2.87 -16.42
N CYS A 198 -16.35 3.92 -15.73
CA CYS A 198 -16.97 3.77 -14.42
C CYS A 198 -18.50 3.82 -14.53
N GLU A 199 -19.17 3.02 -13.70
CA GLU A 199 -20.61 3.01 -13.59
C GLU A 199 -21.05 3.21 -12.15
N TRP A 200 -21.97 4.14 -11.94
CA TRP A 200 -22.46 4.42 -10.62
C TRP A 200 -23.50 3.40 -10.19
N THR A 201 -23.27 2.77 -9.05
CA THR A 201 -24.21 1.83 -8.41
C THR A 201 -24.58 2.36 -7.03
N PRO A 202 -25.49 3.34 -6.92
CA PRO A 202 -25.81 3.98 -5.66
C PRO A 202 -26.46 3.02 -4.66
N ARG A 203 -26.01 3.06 -3.39
CA ARG A 203 -26.48 2.18 -2.29
C ARG A 203 -27.99 2.10 -2.16
N HIS A 204 -28.66 3.24 -2.30
CA HIS A 204 -30.09 3.37 -2.05
C HIS A 204 -30.95 3.17 -3.30
N ARG A 205 -30.34 2.93 -4.46
CA ARG A 205 -31.03 2.69 -5.73
C ARG A 205 -30.31 1.65 -6.58
N PRO A 206 -30.18 0.40 -6.09
CA PRO A 206 -29.50 -0.67 -6.83
C PRO A 206 -30.14 -0.97 -8.18
N GLU A 207 -31.41 -0.62 -8.39
CA GLU A 207 -32.13 -0.72 -9.66
C GLU A 207 -31.58 0.20 -10.76
N LEU A 208 -30.80 1.22 -10.40
CA LEU A 208 -30.13 2.10 -11.36
C LEU A 208 -28.79 1.55 -11.87
N GLY A 209 -28.31 0.42 -11.32
CA GLY A 209 -27.13 -0.27 -11.84
C GLY A 209 -27.37 -0.78 -13.26
N THR A 210 -26.38 -0.64 -14.14
CA THR A 210 -26.54 -1.02 -15.55
C THR A 210 -26.41 -2.53 -15.78
N SER A 211 -26.72 -2.98 -17.01
CA SER A 211 -26.57 -4.37 -17.46
C SER A 211 -25.12 -4.77 -17.81
N LEU A 212 -24.16 -3.85 -17.75
CA LEU A 212 -22.78 -4.16 -18.09
C LEU A 212 -22.13 -4.96 -16.96
N ARG A 213 -21.29 -5.94 -17.34
CA ARG A 213 -20.60 -6.81 -16.39
C ARG A 213 -19.30 -6.13 -15.94
N PRO A 214 -19.20 -5.64 -14.69
CA PRO A 214 -17.97 -5.02 -14.22
C PRO A 214 -16.88 -6.08 -14.02
N VAL A 215 -15.62 -5.68 -14.25
CA VAL A 215 -14.43 -6.52 -14.03
C VAL A 215 -13.78 -6.29 -12.68
N ALA A 216 -14.14 -5.18 -12.02
CA ALA A 216 -13.75 -4.80 -10.68
C ALA A 216 -14.75 -3.78 -10.13
N ALA A 217 -14.68 -3.52 -8.84
CA ALA A 217 -15.52 -2.53 -8.20
C ALA A 217 -14.79 -1.69 -7.16
N ILE A 218 -15.32 -0.49 -6.92
CA ILE A 218 -14.89 0.45 -5.90
C ILE A 218 -16.07 0.73 -4.99
N TRP A 219 -15.85 0.66 -3.69
CA TRP A 219 -16.80 1.06 -2.68
C TRP A 219 -16.22 2.21 -1.85
N ASP A 220 -16.94 3.32 -1.74
CA ASP A 220 -16.49 4.55 -1.10
C ASP A 220 -17.05 4.70 0.33
N GLY A 221 -16.29 4.32 1.36
CA GLY A 221 -16.71 4.45 2.76
C GLY A 221 -16.06 5.61 3.50
N GLY A 222 -16.56 5.89 4.71
CA GLY A 222 -15.92 6.78 5.68
C GLY A 222 -15.09 5.99 6.70
N GLN A 223 -15.61 5.89 7.93
CA GLN A 223 -14.91 5.27 9.07
C GLN A 223 -15.25 3.79 9.30
N LEU A 224 -16.03 3.17 8.41
CA LEU A 224 -16.48 1.78 8.51
C LEU A 224 -17.34 1.51 9.76
N SER A 225 -18.36 2.35 9.97
CA SER A 225 -19.44 2.07 10.91
C SER A 225 -20.15 0.74 10.62
N ALA A 226 -20.92 0.20 11.57
CA ALA A 226 -21.65 -1.05 11.37
C ALA A 226 -22.60 -1.01 10.15
N SER A 227 -23.26 0.12 9.90
CA SER A 227 -24.11 0.31 8.71
C SER A 227 -23.29 0.37 7.42
N GLU A 228 -22.11 0.97 7.45
CA GLU A 228 -21.21 1.00 6.31
C GLU A 228 -20.65 -0.38 5.99
N LEU A 229 -20.28 -1.16 7.01
CA LEU A 229 -19.83 -2.53 6.85
C LEU A 229 -20.94 -3.42 6.24
N ALA A 230 -22.18 -3.27 6.70
CA ALA A 230 -23.32 -3.95 6.10
C ALA A 230 -23.56 -3.53 4.64
N ALA A 231 -23.43 -2.25 4.32
CA ALA A 231 -23.57 -1.74 2.96
C ALA A 231 -22.46 -2.26 2.03
N LEU A 232 -21.21 -2.31 2.50
CA LEU A 232 -20.09 -2.94 1.78
C LEU A 232 -20.37 -4.41 1.50
N HIS A 233 -20.86 -5.16 2.51
CA HIS A 233 -21.19 -6.56 2.35
C HIS A 233 -22.31 -6.78 1.32
N GLU A 234 -23.37 -5.99 1.38
CA GLU A 234 -24.47 -6.06 0.40
C GLU A 234 -23.98 -5.72 -1.02
N PHE A 235 -23.12 -4.71 -1.15
CA PHE A 235 -22.51 -4.33 -2.42
C PHE A 235 -21.68 -5.46 -3.02
N ALA A 236 -20.75 -6.03 -2.24
CA ALA A 236 -19.91 -7.14 -2.68
C ALA A 236 -20.75 -8.39 -3.02
N ALA A 237 -21.69 -8.77 -2.15
CA ALA A 237 -22.57 -9.92 -2.38
C ALA A 237 -23.40 -9.76 -3.66
N ARG A 238 -23.87 -8.54 -3.97
CA ARG A 238 -24.62 -8.27 -5.21
C ARG A 238 -23.78 -8.53 -6.45
N LEU A 239 -22.52 -8.10 -6.47
CA LEU A 239 -21.58 -8.35 -7.57
C LEU A 239 -21.25 -9.85 -7.67
N HIS A 240 -20.96 -10.48 -6.54
CA HIS A 240 -20.55 -11.89 -6.46
C HIS A 240 -21.65 -12.89 -6.83
N ARG A 241 -22.93 -12.50 -6.77
CA ARG A 241 -24.03 -13.31 -7.35
C ARG A 241 -23.90 -13.51 -8.85
N SER A 242 -23.35 -12.52 -9.55
CA SER A 242 -23.15 -12.59 -11.01
C SER A 242 -21.79 -13.20 -11.34
N ASP A 243 -20.78 -12.85 -10.55
CA ASP A 243 -19.43 -13.40 -10.68
C ASP A 243 -18.65 -13.22 -9.37
N ALA A 244 -18.42 -14.33 -8.66
CA ALA A 244 -17.71 -14.35 -7.38
C ALA A 244 -16.24 -13.88 -7.49
N ALA A 245 -15.71 -13.77 -8.71
CA ALA A 245 -14.32 -13.41 -8.94
C ALA A 245 -14.10 -11.88 -8.95
N ILE A 246 -15.15 -11.06 -9.05
CA ILE A 246 -15.04 -9.59 -9.14
C ILE A 246 -14.37 -9.03 -7.88
N PRO A 247 -13.17 -8.44 -7.98
CA PRO A 247 -12.50 -7.83 -6.84
C PRO A 247 -13.15 -6.48 -6.49
N VAL A 248 -13.37 -6.25 -5.20
CA VAL A 248 -13.87 -4.96 -4.68
C VAL A 248 -12.77 -4.26 -3.88
N ILE A 249 -12.50 -2.99 -4.18
CA ILE A 249 -11.61 -2.12 -3.40
C ILE A 249 -12.46 -1.21 -2.52
N ALA A 250 -12.25 -1.23 -1.21
CA ALA A 250 -12.89 -0.30 -0.29
C ALA A 250 -11.99 0.93 -0.05
N LEU A 251 -12.54 2.13 -0.23
CA LEU A 251 -11.89 3.40 0.09
C LEU A 251 -12.35 3.86 1.47
N LEU A 252 -11.44 4.08 2.43
CA LEU A 252 -11.77 4.43 3.82
C LEU A 252 -10.99 5.65 4.31
N ASP A 253 -11.52 6.45 5.24
CA ASP A 253 -10.83 7.67 5.71
C ASP A 253 -9.59 7.35 6.55
N PHE A 254 -9.74 6.49 7.56
CA PHE A 254 -8.67 6.13 8.51
C PHE A 254 -8.78 4.65 8.87
N PRO A 255 -8.38 3.75 7.95
CA PRO A 255 -8.47 2.32 8.22
C PRO A 255 -7.62 1.94 9.45
N ARG A 256 -8.21 1.13 10.32
CA ARG A 256 -7.54 0.50 11.47
C ARG A 256 -7.26 -0.96 11.14
N VAL A 257 -6.39 -1.62 11.90
CA VAL A 257 -6.00 -3.01 11.61
C VAL A 257 -7.20 -3.95 11.65
N GLU A 258 -8.13 -3.73 12.58
CA GLU A 258 -9.39 -4.45 12.70
C GLU A 258 -10.33 -4.23 11.50
N HIS A 259 -10.23 -3.09 10.82
CA HIS A 259 -11.03 -2.82 9.62
C HIS A 259 -10.62 -3.72 8.46
N LEU A 260 -9.34 -4.11 8.35
CA LEU A 260 -8.89 -4.95 7.23
C LEU A 260 -9.61 -6.30 7.22
N GLN A 261 -9.63 -6.98 8.37
CA GLN A 261 -10.31 -8.26 8.49
C GLN A 261 -11.81 -8.12 8.27
N ALA A 262 -12.44 -7.07 8.81
CA ALA A 262 -13.87 -6.82 8.63
C ALA A 262 -14.22 -6.56 7.16
N VAL A 263 -13.41 -5.76 6.46
CA VAL A 263 -13.60 -5.42 5.04
C VAL A 263 -13.40 -6.65 4.15
N HIS A 264 -12.40 -7.48 4.43
CA HIS A 264 -12.22 -8.75 3.73
C HIS A 264 -13.38 -9.72 3.98
N ALA A 265 -13.84 -9.85 5.22
CA ALA A 265 -14.99 -10.68 5.57
C ALA A 265 -16.29 -10.17 4.90
N ALA A 266 -16.40 -8.87 4.66
CA ALA A 266 -17.51 -8.29 3.91
C ALA A 266 -17.44 -8.59 2.40
N GLY A 267 -16.31 -9.08 1.88
CA GLY A 267 -16.14 -9.48 0.47
C GLY A 267 -15.23 -8.55 -0.34
N ALA A 268 -14.56 -7.58 0.29
CA ALA A 268 -13.57 -6.78 -0.42
C ALA A 268 -12.23 -7.49 -0.58
N ALA A 269 -11.56 -7.22 -1.69
CA ALA A 269 -10.25 -7.76 -2.02
C ALA A 269 -9.09 -6.85 -1.58
N ALA A 270 -9.34 -5.55 -1.35
CA ALA A 270 -8.34 -4.61 -0.86
C ALA A 270 -8.98 -3.39 -0.16
N VAL A 271 -8.15 -2.69 0.61
CA VAL A 271 -8.47 -1.40 1.26
C VAL A 271 -7.47 -0.35 0.80
N LEU A 272 -7.96 0.86 0.49
CA LEU A 272 -7.13 2.05 0.29
C LEU A 272 -7.64 3.18 1.19
N ALA A 273 -6.72 3.92 1.80
CA ALA A 273 -7.09 5.05 2.65
C ALA A 273 -7.31 6.34 1.84
N LYS A 274 -8.09 7.27 2.39
CA LYS A 274 -8.27 8.62 1.85
C LYS A 274 -7.40 9.61 2.63
N PRO A 275 -6.71 10.54 1.97
CA PRO A 275 -6.59 10.67 0.52
C PRO A 275 -5.71 9.55 -0.07
N TYR A 276 -6.08 9.04 -1.24
CA TYR A 276 -5.25 8.09 -2.00
C TYR A 276 -4.64 8.78 -3.21
N GLN A 277 -3.53 8.22 -3.72
CA GLN A 277 -3.02 8.60 -5.02
C GLN A 277 -3.78 7.86 -6.13
N VAL A 278 -4.15 8.57 -7.19
CA VAL A 278 -4.79 7.95 -8.37
C VAL A 278 -3.95 6.80 -8.92
N ALA A 279 -2.61 6.95 -8.91
CA ALA A 279 -1.72 5.90 -9.38
C ALA A 279 -1.82 4.61 -8.56
N GLN A 280 -1.93 4.72 -7.23
CA GLN A 280 -2.11 3.56 -6.35
C GLN A 280 -3.45 2.87 -6.60
N LEU A 281 -4.53 3.62 -6.76
CA LEU A 281 -5.84 3.06 -7.08
C LEU A 281 -5.82 2.29 -8.41
N VAL A 282 -5.24 2.88 -9.46
CA VAL A 282 -5.12 2.23 -10.77
C VAL A 282 -4.27 0.96 -10.69
N ASN A 283 -3.10 1.03 -10.03
CA ASN A 283 -2.21 -0.11 -9.88
C ASN A 283 -2.87 -1.25 -9.09
N GLU A 284 -3.65 -0.95 -8.04
CA GLU A 284 -4.38 -1.95 -7.27
C GLU A 284 -5.53 -2.58 -8.06
N LEU A 285 -6.30 -1.80 -8.84
CA LEU A 285 -7.31 -2.33 -9.76
C LEU A 285 -6.69 -3.32 -10.74
N ASP A 286 -5.63 -2.88 -11.44
CA ASP A 286 -4.93 -3.68 -12.44
C ASP A 286 -4.37 -4.99 -11.83
N ARG A 287 -3.75 -4.90 -10.65
CA ARG A 287 -3.20 -6.07 -9.93
C ARG A 287 -4.29 -7.10 -9.60
N LEU A 288 -5.39 -6.64 -9.00
CA LEU A 288 -6.46 -7.52 -8.55
C LEU A 288 -7.15 -8.20 -9.73
N ILE A 289 -7.40 -7.45 -10.81
CA ILE A 289 -7.98 -7.96 -12.04
C ILE A 289 -7.11 -9.07 -12.65
N VAL A 290 -5.81 -8.84 -12.78
CA VAL A 290 -4.88 -9.84 -13.34
C VAL A 290 -4.80 -11.07 -12.45
N ALA A 291 -4.79 -10.89 -11.12
CA ALA A 291 -4.80 -12.01 -10.17
C ALA A 291 -6.07 -12.87 -10.31
N THR A 292 -7.24 -12.24 -10.40
CA THR A 292 -8.53 -12.91 -10.62
C THR A 292 -8.54 -13.69 -11.94
N ALA A 293 -8.11 -13.05 -13.04
CA ALA A 293 -8.10 -13.69 -14.35
C ALA A 293 -7.18 -14.92 -14.44
N ARG A 294 -6.10 -14.95 -13.64
CA ARG A 294 -5.21 -16.11 -13.53
C ARG A 294 -5.84 -17.28 -12.78
N ILE A 295 -6.71 -17.01 -11.80
CA ILE A 295 -7.40 -18.04 -11.02
C ILE A 295 -8.52 -18.70 -11.85
N ALA A 296 -9.14 -17.97 -12.77
CA ALA A 296 -10.23 -18.46 -13.60
C ALA A 296 -9.79 -19.35 -14.78
N ARG A 297 -8.49 -19.45 -15.08
CA ARG A 297 -7.92 -20.27 -16.15
C ARG A 297 -7.39 -21.59 -15.61
#